data_AF-A0A5C3NL20-F1
#
_entry.id   AF-A0A5C3NL20-F1
#
_cell.length_a   1.000
_cell.length_b   1.000
_cell.length_c   1.000
_cell.angle_alpha   90.00
_cell.angle_beta   90.00
_cell.angle_gamma   90.00
#
_symmetry.space_group_name_H-M   'P 1'
#
loop_
_entity.id
_entity.type
_entity.pdbx_description
1 polymer ?
#
loop_
_entity_poly.entity_id
_entity_poly.type
_entity_poly.pdbx_seq_one_letter_code
_entity_poly.pdbx_strand_id
1 'polypeptide(L)'
;MSRRTVYFTNAERVAAKRAQHAKYARSDRGRATRAQGRLRAKQASLPISARVTIPDAAHIRASHEIPSSTFLAIDDLGPALGILSPPYTFAAPDADELVALQENDGDSMQITLNATQLIWYRLDSKTRFRAWSKVDSNTAQIVEAGVAELEARIHAWNAATEHGDGKDTVANGARDVYLHWGAKRIVWLVQELEVRRNGLEAYTDAQRDHQLPAQALWDRHDEPETSGDENGEDEDDIFDEQYM
;
A
#
# COMPACT_ATOMS: atom_id res chain seq x y z
N MET A 1 -54.52 -15.10 27.33
CA MET A 1 -54.67 -14.94 25.87
C MET A 1 -53.72 -15.90 25.17
N SER A 2 -54.25 -16.97 24.56
CA SER A 2 -53.45 -18.02 23.92
C SER A 2 -52.86 -17.54 22.59
N ARG A 3 -51.56 -17.74 22.36
CA ARG A 3 -50.90 -17.45 21.07
C ARG A 3 -51.35 -18.49 20.04
N ARG A 4 -52.21 -18.11 19.10
CA ARG A 4 -52.61 -18.97 17.96
C ARG A 4 -51.40 -19.25 17.07
N THR A 5 -51.12 -20.52 16.82
CA THR A 5 -50.15 -20.96 15.83
C THR A 5 -50.63 -20.56 14.44
N VAL A 6 -49.86 -19.74 13.73
CA VAL A 6 -50.25 -19.15 12.43
C VAL A 6 -50.05 -20.13 11.26
N TYR A 7 -49.16 -21.10 11.41
CA TYR A 7 -48.88 -22.14 10.43
C TYR A 7 -48.92 -23.49 11.12
N PHE A 8 -49.70 -24.43 10.59
CA PHE A 8 -49.90 -25.76 11.15
C PHE A 8 -48.94 -26.79 10.54
N THR A 9 -48.38 -26.51 9.36
CA THR A 9 -47.40 -27.37 8.70
C THR A 9 -46.13 -26.63 8.28
N ASN A 10 -45.02 -27.38 8.12
CA ASN A 10 -43.77 -26.80 7.59
C ASN A 10 -43.94 -26.33 6.14
N ALA A 11 -44.78 -27.02 5.35
CA ALA A 11 -45.10 -26.63 3.97
C ALA A 11 -45.79 -25.26 3.92
N GLU A 12 -46.78 -25.02 4.79
CA GLU A 12 -47.44 -23.71 4.93
C GLU A 12 -46.45 -22.61 5.30
N ARG A 13 -45.55 -22.88 6.25
CA ARG A 13 -44.52 -21.91 6.66
C ARG A 13 -43.57 -21.55 5.51
N VAL A 14 -43.16 -22.53 4.71
CA VAL A 14 -42.31 -22.29 3.53
C VAL A 14 -43.06 -21.52 2.45
N ALA A 15 -44.32 -21.88 2.17
CA ALA A 15 -45.16 -21.18 1.20
C ALA A 15 -45.40 -19.72 1.60
N ALA A 16 -45.69 -19.45 2.88
CA ALA A 16 -45.87 -18.10 3.40
C ALA A 16 -44.59 -17.27 3.32
N LYS A 17 -43.42 -17.84 3.66
CA LYS A 17 -42.13 -17.18 3.48
C LYS A 17 -41.86 -16.83 2.02
N ARG A 18 -42.15 -17.75 1.08
CA ARG A 18 -42.01 -17.49 -0.37
C ARG A 18 -42.94 -16.37 -0.82
N ALA A 19 -44.20 -16.37 -0.38
CA ALA A 19 -45.16 -15.32 -0.70
C ALA A 19 -44.72 -13.96 -0.13
N GLN A 20 -44.20 -13.91 1.09
CA GLN A 20 -43.65 -12.70 1.71
C GLN A 20 -42.42 -12.19 0.94
N HIS A 21 -41.48 -13.07 0.57
CA HIS A 21 -40.34 -12.71 -0.28
C HIS A 21 -40.77 -12.19 -1.64
N ALA A 22 -41.76 -12.81 -2.29
CA ALA A 22 -42.30 -12.35 -3.57
C ALA A 22 -42.96 -10.97 -3.43
N LYS A 23 -43.73 -10.73 -2.37
CA LYS A 23 -44.34 -9.43 -2.07
C LYS A 23 -43.27 -8.36 -1.81
N TYR A 24 -42.26 -8.67 -1.00
CA TYR A 24 -41.13 -7.77 -0.76
C TYR A 24 -40.36 -7.47 -2.06
N ALA A 25 -40.05 -8.49 -2.86
CA ALA A 25 -39.35 -8.31 -4.12
C ALA A 25 -40.10 -7.38 -5.10
N ARG A 26 -41.45 -7.45 -5.13
CA ARG A 26 -42.29 -6.56 -5.96
C ARG A 26 -42.45 -5.15 -5.37
N SER A 27 -42.27 -4.98 -4.06
CA SER A 27 -42.35 -3.68 -3.40
C SER A 27 -41.26 -2.71 -3.86
N ASP A 28 -41.51 -1.40 -3.74
CA ASP A 28 -40.53 -0.36 -4.07
C ASP A 28 -39.24 -0.51 -3.27
N ARG A 29 -39.35 -0.81 -1.98
CA ARG A 29 -38.20 -1.04 -1.11
C ARG A 29 -37.36 -2.23 -1.58
N GLY A 30 -37.99 -3.34 -1.95
CA GLY A 30 -37.28 -4.51 -2.47
C GLY A 30 -36.68 -4.28 -3.86
N ARG A 31 -37.33 -3.49 -4.71
CA ARG A 31 -36.77 -3.05 -5.99
C ARG A 31 -35.56 -2.15 -5.79
N ALA A 32 -35.66 -1.14 -4.92
CA ALA A 32 -34.58 -0.22 -4.57
C ALA A 32 -33.38 -0.96 -3.97
N THR A 33 -33.61 -1.89 -3.03
CA THR A 33 -32.54 -2.70 -2.42
C THR A 33 -31.80 -3.52 -3.48
N ARG A 34 -32.53 -4.16 -4.42
CA ARG A 34 -31.93 -4.91 -5.53
C ARG A 34 -31.17 -4.01 -6.50
N ALA A 35 -31.71 -2.83 -6.82
CA ALA A 35 -31.03 -1.85 -7.66
C ALA A 35 -29.72 -1.39 -7.02
N GLN A 36 -29.73 -1.06 -5.73
CA GLN A 36 -28.54 -0.69 -4.97
C GLN A 36 -27.52 -1.83 -4.91
N GLY A 37 -27.97 -3.07 -4.71
CA GLY A 37 -27.09 -4.25 -4.75
C GLY A 37 -26.42 -4.43 -6.12
N ARG A 38 -27.15 -4.21 -7.22
CA ARG A 38 -26.59 -4.24 -8.58
C ARG A 38 -25.57 -3.12 -8.81
N LEU A 39 -25.84 -1.92 -8.32
CA LEU A 39 -24.90 -0.80 -8.43
C LEU A 39 -23.60 -1.09 -7.67
N ARG A 40 -23.69 -1.62 -6.45
CA ARG A 40 -22.51 -2.05 -5.67
C ARG A 40 -21.72 -3.15 -6.36
N ALA A 41 -22.40 -4.17 -6.88
CA ALA A 41 -21.74 -5.24 -7.64
C ALA A 41 -21.03 -4.70 -8.90
N LYS A 42 -21.68 -3.77 -9.62
CA LYS A 42 -21.08 -3.11 -10.77
C LYS A 42 -19.85 -2.29 -10.37
N GLN A 43 -19.92 -1.51 -9.29
CA GLN A 43 -18.79 -0.73 -8.79
C GLN A 43 -17.62 -1.63 -8.34
N ALA A 44 -17.92 -2.73 -7.63
CA ALA A 44 -16.90 -3.69 -7.19
C ALA A 44 -16.18 -4.39 -8.37
N SER A 45 -16.84 -4.51 -9.52
CA SER A 45 -16.22 -5.06 -10.74
C SER A 45 -15.35 -4.08 -11.51
N LEU A 46 -15.43 -2.78 -11.23
CA LEU A 46 -14.60 -1.78 -11.92
C LEU A 46 -13.13 -1.91 -11.49
N PRO A 47 -12.18 -1.58 -12.38
CA PRO A 47 -10.78 -1.36 -11.97
C PRO A 47 -10.72 -0.28 -10.91
N ILE A 48 -9.79 -0.44 -9.96
CA ILE A 48 -9.50 0.51 -8.89
C ILE A 48 -9.22 1.89 -9.48
N SER A 49 -8.50 1.95 -10.60
CA SER A 49 -8.23 3.20 -11.33
C SER A 49 -9.48 3.89 -11.88
N ALA A 50 -10.59 3.17 -12.11
CA ALA A 50 -11.87 3.76 -12.50
C ALA A 50 -12.77 4.09 -11.30
N ARG A 51 -12.41 3.63 -10.09
CA ARG A 51 -13.14 3.92 -8.86
C ARG A 51 -12.65 5.20 -8.19
N VAL A 52 -11.36 5.51 -8.33
CA VAL A 52 -10.72 6.67 -7.73
C VAL A 52 -9.90 7.41 -8.78
N THR A 53 -10.13 8.72 -8.90
CA THR A 53 -9.37 9.57 -9.82
C THR A 53 -8.04 9.97 -9.18
N ILE A 54 -6.94 9.41 -9.69
CA ILE A 54 -5.59 9.80 -9.30
C ILE A 54 -5.20 11.04 -10.11
N PRO A 55 -4.69 12.11 -9.48
CA PRO A 55 -4.18 13.27 -10.21
C PRO A 55 -3.01 12.89 -11.15
N ASP A 56 -3.00 13.41 -12.38
CA ASP A 56 -1.90 13.17 -13.34
C ASP A 56 -0.53 13.57 -12.77
N ALA A 57 -0.48 14.66 -12.00
CA ALA A 57 0.72 15.11 -11.31
C ALA A 57 1.27 14.07 -10.31
N ALA A 58 0.41 13.26 -9.69
CA ALA A 58 0.84 12.17 -8.83
C ALA A 58 1.47 11.03 -9.65
N HIS A 59 0.93 10.70 -10.83
CA HIS A 59 1.56 9.72 -11.72
C HIS A 59 2.95 10.17 -12.17
N ILE A 60 3.08 11.43 -12.60
CA ILE A 60 4.35 12.01 -13.02
C ILE A 60 5.36 11.93 -11.88
N ARG A 61 5.03 12.46 -10.69
CA ARG A 61 5.93 12.43 -9.53
C ARG A 61 6.26 11.01 -9.06
N ALA A 62 5.32 10.07 -9.12
CA ALA A 62 5.56 8.69 -8.74
C ALA A 62 6.59 7.99 -9.65
N SER A 63 6.71 8.41 -10.91
CA SER A 63 7.70 7.88 -11.85
C SER A 63 9.11 8.40 -11.63
N HIS A 64 9.29 9.51 -10.91
CA HIS A 64 10.62 10.04 -10.62
C HIS A 64 11.42 9.06 -9.76
N GLU A 65 12.69 8.88 -10.13
CA GLU A 65 13.64 8.15 -9.31
C GLU A 65 13.97 8.99 -8.08
N ILE A 66 14.10 8.31 -6.94
CA ILE A 66 14.39 8.97 -5.68
C ILE A 66 15.80 8.58 -5.27
N PRO A 67 16.73 9.53 -5.16
CA PRO A 67 18.03 9.26 -4.58
C PRO A 67 17.84 8.88 -3.11
N SER A 68 18.38 7.72 -2.73
CA SER A 68 18.34 7.19 -1.37
C SER A 68 19.75 6.81 -0.97
N SER A 69 20.15 7.16 0.25
CA SER A 69 21.35 6.58 0.85
C SER A 69 21.14 5.07 1.05
N THR A 70 22.20 4.31 0.85
CA THR A 70 22.23 2.85 1.03
C THR A 70 22.35 2.46 2.51
N PHE A 71 22.76 3.40 3.37
CA PHE A 71 23.10 3.13 4.76
C PHE A 71 22.25 3.99 5.70
N LEU A 72 21.20 3.40 6.26
CA LEU A 72 20.53 3.95 7.43
C LEU A 72 20.38 2.83 8.47
N ALA A 73 20.84 3.08 9.69
CA ALA A 73 20.62 2.19 10.81
C ALA A 73 19.11 2.15 11.15
N ILE A 74 18.57 0.95 11.36
CA ILE A 74 17.14 0.72 11.60
C ILE A 74 16.66 1.33 12.93
N ASP A 75 17.56 1.62 13.86
CA ASP A 75 17.19 2.05 15.22
C ASP A 75 16.81 3.55 15.31
N ASP A 76 17.19 4.36 14.30
CA ASP A 76 16.84 5.79 14.20
C ASP A 76 15.96 6.05 12.96
N LEU A 77 14.78 5.44 12.93
CA LEU A 77 13.81 5.71 11.88
C LEU A 77 13.28 7.14 12.06
N GLY A 78 13.86 8.08 11.31
CA GLY A 78 13.48 9.49 11.27
C GLY A 78 12.00 9.75 10.90
N PRO A 79 11.62 11.01 10.73
CA PRO A 79 10.22 11.43 10.69
C PRO A 79 9.45 10.79 9.53
N ALA A 80 8.26 10.26 9.83
CA ALA A 80 7.38 9.63 8.83
C ALA A 80 6.65 10.64 7.91
N LEU A 81 6.84 11.95 8.14
CA LEU A 81 6.23 13.07 7.40
C LEU A 81 4.70 13.03 7.32
N GLY A 82 4.04 12.23 8.15
CA GLY A 82 2.61 11.96 8.08
C GLY A 82 2.19 11.05 6.92
N ILE A 83 3.10 10.32 6.27
CA ILE A 83 2.78 9.45 5.12
C ILE A 83 2.18 8.11 5.56
N LEU A 84 2.55 7.61 6.75
CA LEU A 84 2.27 6.22 7.13
C LEU A 84 0.88 6.00 7.69
N SER A 85 0.35 6.97 8.41
CA SER A 85 -0.88 6.79 9.19
C SER A 85 -1.90 7.88 8.89
N PRO A 86 -3.21 7.56 8.97
CA PRO A 86 -4.26 8.57 8.89
C PRO A 86 -4.02 9.71 9.89
N PRO A 87 -4.28 10.97 9.52
CA PRO A 87 -5.03 11.42 8.35
C PRO A 87 -4.19 11.59 7.07
N TYR A 88 -2.96 11.06 7.03
CA TYR A 88 -2.01 11.16 5.92
C TYR A 88 -1.53 12.58 5.58
N THR A 89 -1.84 13.56 6.43
CA THR A 89 -1.49 14.97 6.24
C THR A 89 -0.01 15.19 6.43
N PHE A 90 0.59 16.04 5.60
CA PHE A 90 1.99 16.44 5.76
C PHE A 90 2.26 16.95 7.18
N ALA A 91 3.26 16.35 7.82
CA ALA A 91 3.81 16.79 9.09
C ALA A 91 5.28 17.17 8.86
N ALA A 92 5.60 18.45 8.99
CA ALA A 92 6.97 18.91 8.92
C ALA A 92 7.77 18.35 10.12
N PRO A 93 9.02 17.91 9.91
CA PRO A 93 9.91 17.55 11.01
C PRO A 93 10.09 18.73 11.96
N ASP A 94 10.21 18.45 13.25
CA ASP A 94 10.55 19.49 14.22
C ASP A 94 12.04 19.86 14.17
N ALA A 95 12.43 20.91 14.90
CA ALA A 95 13.80 21.41 14.87
C ALA A 95 14.82 20.37 15.39
N ASP A 96 14.43 19.54 16.35
CA ASP A 96 15.33 18.55 16.95
C ASP A 96 15.53 17.35 16.00
N GLU A 97 14.46 16.91 15.34
CA GLU A 97 14.51 15.90 14.27
C GLU A 97 15.39 16.37 13.10
N LEU A 98 15.31 17.66 12.73
CA LEU A 98 16.13 18.23 11.67
C LEU A 98 17.62 18.26 12.03
N VAL A 99 17.94 18.58 13.29
CA VAL A 99 19.34 18.54 13.78
C VAL A 99 19.86 17.10 13.74
N ALA A 100 19.10 16.14 14.25
CA ALA A 100 19.49 14.73 14.23
C ALA A 100 19.73 14.20 12.81
N LEU A 101 18.88 14.60 11.85
CA LEU A 101 19.07 14.23 10.43
C LEU A 101 20.34 14.83 9.80
N GLN A 102 20.75 16.03 10.24
CA GLN A 102 21.95 16.69 9.73
C GLN A 102 23.24 16.12 10.32
N GLU A 103 23.21 15.67 11.58
CA GLU A 103 24.38 15.17 12.29
C GLU A 103 24.79 13.75 11.88
N ASN A 104 23.84 12.93 11.40
CA ASN A 104 24.05 11.48 11.28
C ASN A 104 24.82 11.00 10.05
N ASP A 105 24.80 11.68 8.89
CA ASP A 105 25.30 11.04 7.65
C ASP A 105 26.18 11.89 6.72
N GLY A 106 26.34 13.19 6.95
CA GLY A 106 27.00 14.08 5.96
C GLY A 106 26.28 14.20 4.61
N ASP A 107 25.29 13.34 4.35
CA ASP A 107 24.33 13.42 3.26
C ASP A 107 23.39 14.61 3.43
N SER A 108 22.81 15.05 2.31
CA SER A 108 21.76 16.06 2.37
C SER A 108 20.52 15.51 3.08
N MET A 109 19.86 16.34 3.89
CA MET A 109 18.61 15.99 4.58
C MET A 109 17.57 15.31 3.68
N GLN A 110 17.46 15.72 2.40
CA GLN A 110 16.52 15.11 1.47
C GLN A 110 16.87 13.63 1.18
N ILE A 111 18.15 13.31 1.03
CA ILE A 111 18.63 11.94 0.81
C ILE A 111 18.31 11.08 2.05
N THR A 112 18.60 11.60 3.25
CA THR A 112 18.31 10.91 4.52
C THR A 112 16.81 10.66 4.66
N LEU A 113 15.97 11.68 4.47
CA LEU A 113 14.52 11.55 4.54
C LEU A 113 13.98 10.57 3.50
N ASN A 114 14.52 10.57 2.27
CA ASN A 114 14.15 9.61 1.23
C ASN A 114 14.46 8.18 1.63
N ALA A 115 15.65 7.94 2.19
CA ALA A 115 16.05 6.62 2.68
C ALA A 115 15.16 6.18 3.85
N THR A 116 14.83 7.08 4.77
CA THR A 116 13.86 6.82 5.85
C THR A 116 12.49 6.42 5.29
N GLN A 117 11.94 7.18 4.33
CA GLN A 117 10.64 6.84 3.73
C GLN A 117 10.66 5.52 2.96
N LEU A 118 11.78 5.17 2.33
CA LEU A 118 11.98 3.87 1.69
C LEU A 118 11.91 2.73 2.71
N ILE A 119 12.60 2.85 3.84
CA ILE A 119 12.55 1.83 4.90
C ILE A 119 11.13 1.70 5.44
N TRP A 120 10.45 2.82 5.71
CA TRP A 120 9.07 2.80 6.17
C TRP A 120 8.13 2.14 5.16
N TYR A 121 8.34 2.37 3.86
CA TYR A 121 7.59 1.69 2.80
C TYR A 121 7.82 0.19 2.77
N ARG A 122 9.05 -0.25 3.00
CA ARG A 122 9.38 -1.68 3.10
C ARG A 122 8.66 -2.34 4.28
N LEU A 123 8.72 -1.73 5.46
CA LEU A 123 8.11 -2.26 6.67
C LEU A 123 6.58 -2.32 6.55
N ASP A 124 5.98 -1.25 6.04
CA ASP A 124 4.54 -1.16 5.84
C ASP A 124 4.05 -2.16 4.78
N SER A 125 4.75 -2.30 3.65
CA SER A 125 4.39 -3.27 2.60
C SER A 125 4.47 -4.71 3.10
N LYS A 126 5.50 -5.05 3.88
CA LYS A 126 5.60 -6.37 4.54
C LYS A 126 4.43 -6.62 5.51
N THR A 127 4.08 -5.60 6.30
CA THR A 127 2.97 -5.67 7.25
C THR A 127 1.64 -5.85 6.53
N ARG A 128 1.41 -5.06 5.47
CA ARG A 128 0.22 -5.17 4.62
C ARG A 128 0.11 -6.53 3.96
N PHE A 129 1.18 -7.03 3.34
CA PHE A 129 1.19 -8.36 2.73
C PHE A 129 0.79 -9.44 3.75
N ARG A 130 1.40 -9.45 4.93
CA ARG A 130 1.03 -10.38 6.01
C ARG A 130 -0.44 -10.28 6.42
N ALA A 131 -0.98 -9.06 6.46
CA ALA A 131 -2.38 -8.84 6.81
C ALA A 131 -3.34 -9.30 5.70
N TRP A 132 -3.01 -9.00 4.43
CA TRP A 132 -3.86 -9.24 3.27
C TRP A 132 -3.76 -10.67 2.72
N SER A 133 -2.74 -11.41 3.13
CA SER A 133 -2.50 -12.81 2.74
C SER A 133 -3.11 -13.85 3.68
N LYS A 134 -3.91 -13.43 4.68
CA LYS A 134 -4.60 -14.38 5.58
C LYS A 134 -5.72 -15.11 4.82
N VAL A 135 -5.83 -16.43 4.99
CA VAL A 135 -6.84 -17.28 4.31
C VAL A 135 -8.27 -16.82 4.58
N ASP A 136 -8.57 -16.39 5.80
CA ASP A 136 -9.90 -15.93 6.19
C ASP A 136 -10.20 -14.48 5.75
N SER A 137 -9.28 -13.83 5.03
CA SER A 137 -9.44 -12.44 4.63
C SER A 137 -10.40 -12.29 3.45
N ASN A 138 -11.43 -11.47 3.64
CA ASN A 138 -12.40 -11.19 2.60
C ASN A 138 -11.83 -10.18 1.60
N THR A 139 -11.60 -10.63 0.36
CA THR A 139 -11.09 -9.80 -0.75
C THR A 139 -11.87 -8.50 -0.92
N ALA A 140 -13.20 -8.55 -0.90
CA ALA A 140 -14.01 -7.36 -1.08
C ALA A 140 -13.81 -6.36 0.06
N GLN A 141 -13.73 -6.83 1.31
CA GLN A 141 -13.49 -5.94 2.46
C GLN A 141 -12.10 -5.29 2.41
N ILE A 142 -11.06 -6.05 2.04
CA ILE A 142 -9.71 -5.50 1.86
C ILE A 142 -9.70 -4.43 0.77
N VAL A 143 -10.30 -4.73 -0.39
CA VAL A 143 -10.35 -3.80 -1.51
C VAL A 143 -11.12 -2.53 -1.15
N GLU A 144 -12.27 -2.64 -0.49
CA GLU A 144 -13.03 -1.46 -0.04
C GLU A 144 -12.25 -0.62 0.99
N ALA A 145 -11.59 -1.27 1.95
CA ALA A 145 -10.76 -0.56 2.93
C ALA A 145 -9.56 0.15 2.28
N GLY A 146 -8.90 -0.51 1.32
CA GLY A 146 -7.80 0.08 0.58
C GLY A 146 -8.23 1.23 -0.35
N VAL A 147 -9.43 1.16 -0.94
CA VAL A 147 -10.00 2.27 -1.70
C VAL A 147 -10.27 3.48 -0.80
N ALA A 148 -10.81 3.28 0.40
CA ALA A 148 -11.00 4.36 1.36
C ALA A 148 -9.67 4.98 1.84
N GLU A 149 -8.65 4.15 2.07
CA GLU A 149 -7.29 4.63 2.35
C GLU A 149 -6.73 5.46 1.18
N LEU A 150 -6.90 4.97 -0.05
CA LEU A 150 -6.44 5.66 -1.26
C LEU A 150 -7.08 7.04 -1.41
N GLU A 151 -8.40 7.14 -1.21
CA GLU A 151 -9.13 8.42 -1.24
C GLU A 151 -8.59 9.40 -0.18
N ALA A 152 -8.33 8.92 1.04
CA ALA A 152 -7.77 9.74 2.12
C ALA A 152 -6.35 10.23 1.80
N ARG A 153 -5.50 9.37 1.22
CA ARG A 153 -4.14 9.74 0.79
C ARG A 153 -4.17 10.77 -0.33
N ILE A 154 -5.03 10.61 -1.33
CA ILE A 154 -5.18 11.59 -2.43
C ILE A 154 -5.65 12.93 -1.89
N HIS A 155 -6.63 12.94 -0.99
CA HIS A 155 -7.08 14.17 -0.36
C HIS A 155 -5.94 14.89 0.38
N ALA A 156 -5.20 14.17 1.22
CA ALA A 156 -4.08 14.74 1.97
C ALA A 156 -2.96 15.25 1.05
N TRP A 157 -2.65 14.51 -0.01
CA TRP A 157 -1.62 14.88 -0.99
C TRP A 157 -2.01 16.12 -1.81
N ASN A 158 -3.28 16.22 -2.23
CA ASN A 158 -3.80 17.41 -2.91
C ASN A 158 -3.75 18.63 -1.98
N ALA A 159 -4.23 18.49 -0.74
CA ALA A 159 -4.15 19.56 0.24
C ALA A 159 -2.70 20.00 0.46
N ALA A 160 -1.76 19.07 0.61
CA ALA A 160 -0.35 19.40 0.73
C ALA A 160 0.18 20.13 -0.51
N THR A 161 -0.24 19.76 -1.72
CA THR A 161 0.17 20.39 -2.99
C THR A 161 -0.31 21.83 -3.12
N GLU A 162 -1.53 22.12 -2.65
CA GLU A 162 -2.13 23.46 -2.69
C GLU A 162 -1.47 24.46 -1.73
N HIS A 163 -0.85 23.98 -0.65
CA HIS A 163 -0.08 24.84 0.24
C HIS A 163 1.15 25.38 -0.50
N GLY A 164 1.16 26.66 -0.85
CA GLY A 164 2.27 27.27 -1.58
C GLY A 164 3.62 27.14 -0.86
N ASP A 165 4.70 27.30 -1.61
CA ASP A 165 6.05 27.20 -1.05
C ASP A 165 6.28 28.33 -0.04
N GLY A 166 6.61 27.94 1.19
CA GLY A 166 6.97 28.88 2.24
C GLY A 166 8.34 29.51 1.99
N LYS A 167 8.73 30.46 2.85
CA LYS A 167 10.11 31.00 2.84
C LYS A 167 11.13 30.03 3.44
N ASP A 168 10.67 29.00 4.12
CA ASP A 168 11.52 28.01 4.79
C ASP A 168 11.97 26.93 3.81
N THR A 169 13.24 27.01 3.40
CA THR A 169 13.85 26.06 2.46
C THR A 169 13.91 24.63 3.00
N VAL A 170 14.03 24.47 4.31
CA VAL A 170 14.13 23.15 4.97
C VAL A 170 12.75 22.49 4.98
N ALA A 171 11.73 23.22 5.43
CA ALA A 171 10.34 22.74 5.40
C ALA A 171 9.87 22.43 3.97
N ASN A 172 10.28 23.24 2.99
CA ASN A 172 9.99 22.98 1.57
C ASN A 172 10.66 21.70 1.07
N GLY A 173 11.91 21.43 1.50
CA GLY A 173 12.61 20.19 1.17
C GLY A 173 11.91 18.94 1.72
N ALA A 174 11.52 18.97 3.00
CA ALA A 174 10.76 17.87 3.60
C ALA A 174 9.38 17.69 2.95
N ARG A 175 8.71 18.79 2.58
CA ARG A 175 7.44 18.76 1.84
C ARG A 175 7.60 18.14 0.46
N ASP A 176 8.67 18.44 -0.27
CA ASP A 176 8.88 17.82 -1.59
C ASP A 176 9.13 16.31 -1.49
N VAL A 177 9.88 15.86 -0.47
CA VAL A 177 10.01 14.43 -0.14
C VAL A 177 8.64 13.81 0.17
N TYR A 178 7.81 14.49 0.97
CA TYR A 178 6.44 14.05 1.24
C TYR A 178 5.62 13.93 -0.04
N LEU A 179 5.69 14.91 -0.95
CA LEU A 179 4.92 14.88 -2.20
C LEU A 179 5.36 13.75 -3.12
N HIS A 180 6.67 13.47 -3.22
CA HIS A 180 7.20 12.37 -4.01
C HIS A 180 6.78 11.01 -3.44
N TRP A 181 7.00 10.77 -2.15
CA TRP A 181 6.62 9.51 -1.52
C TRP A 181 5.11 9.32 -1.41
N GLY A 182 4.36 10.38 -1.12
CA GLY A 182 2.90 10.36 -1.13
C GLY A 182 2.34 9.95 -2.49
N ALA A 183 2.88 10.50 -3.58
CA ALA A 183 2.51 10.13 -4.94
C ALA A 183 2.82 8.65 -5.24
N LYS A 184 4.01 8.17 -4.89
CA LYS A 184 4.39 6.75 -5.04
C LYS A 184 3.45 5.83 -4.26
N ARG A 185 3.14 6.17 -3.01
CA ARG A 185 2.20 5.41 -2.16
C ARG A 185 0.81 5.32 -2.78
N ILE A 186 0.29 6.40 -3.35
CA ILE A 186 -1.00 6.43 -4.04
C ILE A 186 -0.99 5.48 -5.26
N VAL A 187 0.00 5.64 -6.15
CA VAL A 187 0.08 4.87 -7.40
C VAL A 187 0.32 3.38 -7.12
N TRP A 188 1.23 3.06 -6.19
CA TRP A 188 1.57 1.68 -5.84
C TRP A 188 0.45 0.97 -5.07
N LEU A 189 -0.26 1.68 -4.19
CA LEU A 189 -1.44 1.11 -3.52
C LEU A 189 -2.51 0.73 -4.54
N VAL A 190 -2.71 1.51 -5.60
CA VAL A 190 -3.63 1.15 -6.70
C VAL A 190 -3.19 -0.13 -7.40
N GLN A 191 -1.92 -0.22 -7.78
CA GLN A 191 -1.38 -1.42 -8.43
C GLN A 191 -1.53 -2.66 -7.54
N GLU A 192 -1.21 -2.52 -6.25
CA GLU A 192 -1.33 -3.60 -5.27
C GLU A 192 -2.80 -4.03 -5.07
N LEU A 193 -3.74 -3.08 -5.00
CA LEU A 193 -5.17 -3.35 -4.90
C LEU A 193 -5.74 -4.01 -6.15
N GLU A 194 -5.27 -3.66 -7.35
CA GLU A 194 -5.67 -4.33 -8.59
C GLU A 194 -5.30 -5.81 -8.58
N VAL A 195 -4.09 -6.15 -8.11
CA VAL A 195 -3.66 -7.53 -7.92
C VAL A 195 -4.53 -8.21 -6.86
N ARG A 196 -4.68 -7.59 -5.68
CA ARG A 196 -5.43 -8.19 -4.56
C ARG A 196 -6.91 -8.42 -4.90
N ARG A 197 -7.50 -7.57 -5.74
CA ARG A 197 -8.88 -7.73 -6.24
C ARG A 197 -9.08 -9.03 -7.02
N ASN A 198 -8.04 -9.54 -7.69
CA ASN A 198 -8.11 -10.80 -8.43
C ASN A 198 -8.11 -12.05 -7.51
N GLY A 199 -7.90 -11.87 -6.20
CA GLY A 199 -7.97 -12.93 -5.21
C GLY A 199 -6.71 -13.03 -4.35
N LEU A 200 -6.75 -13.94 -3.37
CA LEU A 200 -5.60 -14.21 -2.50
C LEU A 200 -4.47 -14.88 -3.29
N GLU A 201 -4.79 -15.90 -4.09
CA GLU A 201 -3.82 -16.67 -4.87
C GLU A 201 -3.03 -15.77 -5.83
N ALA A 202 -3.71 -14.93 -6.61
CA ALA A 202 -3.07 -13.95 -7.49
C ALA A 202 -2.14 -12.99 -6.74
N TYR A 203 -2.51 -12.59 -5.52
CA TYR A 203 -1.68 -11.71 -4.69
C TYR A 203 -0.45 -12.41 -4.12
N THR A 204 -0.59 -13.66 -3.69
CA THR A 204 0.55 -14.47 -3.23
C THR A 204 1.49 -14.86 -4.37
N ASP A 205 0.95 -15.14 -5.55
CA ASP A 205 1.74 -15.42 -6.76
C ASP A 205 2.52 -14.18 -7.19
N ALA A 206 1.87 -13.02 -7.26
CA ALA A 206 2.54 -11.76 -7.58
C ALA A 206 3.67 -11.44 -6.58
N GLN A 207 3.50 -11.73 -5.29
CA GLN A 207 4.56 -11.59 -4.29
C GLN A 207 5.72 -12.58 -4.55
N ARG A 208 5.42 -13.84 -4.85
CA ARG A 208 6.44 -14.86 -5.15
C ARG A 208 7.24 -14.47 -6.40
N ASP A 209 6.58 -13.91 -7.39
CA ASP A 209 7.16 -13.59 -8.70
C ASP A 209 7.75 -12.17 -8.75
N HIS A 210 7.90 -11.50 -7.60
CA HIS A 210 8.46 -10.15 -7.45
C HIS A 210 7.72 -9.04 -8.23
N GLN A 211 6.42 -9.23 -8.46
CA GLN A 211 5.59 -8.32 -9.26
C GLN A 211 4.89 -7.23 -8.42
N LEU A 212 4.96 -7.29 -7.08
CA LEU A 212 4.38 -6.23 -6.27
C LEU A 212 5.24 -4.95 -6.32
N PRO A 213 4.64 -3.75 -6.29
CA PRO A 213 5.38 -2.50 -6.44
C PRO A 213 6.47 -2.28 -5.39
N ALA A 214 6.29 -2.84 -4.18
CA ALA A 214 7.30 -2.80 -3.14
C ALA A 214 8.57 -3.56 -3.51
N GLN A 215 8.44 -4.67 -4.24
CA GLN A 215 9.54 -5.55 -4.63
C GLN A 215 10.31 -5.00 -5.82
N ALA A 216 9.62 -4.36 -6.77
CA ALA A 216 10.26 -3.73 -7.92
C ALA A 216 11.26 -2.61 -7.54
N LEU A 217 11.15 -2.03 -6.34
CA LEU A 217 12.17 -1.13 -5.79
C LEU A 217 13.42 -1.87 -5.31
N TRP A 218 13.30 -3.12 -4.88
CA TRP A 218 14.41 -3.91 -4.34
C TRP A 218 15.29 -4.41 -5.46
N ASP A 219 14.68 -4.98 -6.50
CA ASP A 219 15.40 -5.58 -7.61
C ASP A 219 16.24 -4.56 -8.41
N ARG A 220 15.91 -3.26 -8.35
CA ARG A 220 16.69 -2.18 -8.98
C ARG A 220 17.96 -1.80 -8.23
N HIS A 221 18.07 -2.14 -6.95
CA HIS A 221 19.22 -1.78 -6.12
C HIS A 221 20.14 -2.97 -5.84
N ASP A 222 19.71 -4.19 -6.14
CA ASP A 222 20.52 -5.43 -6.05
C ASP A 222 21.12 -5.81 -7.41
N GLU A 223 21.43 -4.86 -8.29
CA GLU A 223 22.31 -5.18 -9.42
C GLU A 223 23.61 -5.73 -8.81
N PRO A 224 24.00 -6.98 -9.14
CA PRO A 224 25.21 -7.55 -8.58
C PRO A 224 26.32 -6.60 -8.98
N GLU A 225 26.99 -6.00 -7.99
CA GLU A 225 28.34 -5.50 -8.18
C GLU A 225 29.05 -6.66 -8.87
N THR A 226 29.32 -6.48 -10.17
CA THR A 226 30.09 -7.43 -10.95
C THR A 226 31.35 -7.63 -10.15
N SER A 227 31.42 -8.75 -9.44
CA SER A 227 32.59 -9.25 -8.77
C SER A 227 33.57 -9.58 -9.87
N GLY A 228 34.19 -8.54 -10.41
CA GLY A 228 35.39 -8.58 -11.21
C GLY A 228 36.54 -8.94 -10.27
N ASP A 229 36.45 -10.10 -9.64
CA ASP A 229 37.63 -10.85 -9.24
C ASP A 229 37.96 -11.79 -10.41
N GLU A 230 38.32 -11.16 -11.52
CA GLU A 230 39.38 -11.69 -12.37
C GLU A 230 40.69 -11.51 -11.59
N ASN A 231 40.97 -12.43 -10.68
CA ASN A 231 42.33 -12.76 -10.29
C ASN A 231 42.39 -14.28 -10.17
N GLY A 232 42.50 -14.89 -11.35
CA GLY A 232 43.23 -16.13 -11.45
C GLY A 232 44.67 -15.84 -11.10
N GLU A 233 45.10 -16.29 -9.94
CA GLU A 233 46.48 -16.70 -9.74
C GLU A 233 46.43 -18.16 -9.32
N ASP A 234 46.89 -18.97 -10.27
CA ASP A 234 47.31 -20.35 -10.10
C ASP A 234 48.30 -20.41 -8.92
N GLU A 235 47.95 -21.09 -7.83
CA GLU A 235 48.94 -21.70 -6.95
C GLU A 235 48.77 -23.22 -7.00
N ASP A 236 49.52 -23.77 -7.96
CA ASP A 236 50.04 -25.12 -7.94
C ASP A 236 50.70 -25.47 -6.59
N ASP A 237 50.66 -26.76 -6.27
CA ASP A 237 51.64 -27.49 -5.45
C ASP A 237 51.98 -26.94 -4.06
N ILE A 238 51.50 -27.63 -3.02
CA ILE A 238 52.41 -28.14 -1.97
C ILE A 238 51.85 -29.48 -1.46
N PHE A 239 52.55 -30.51 -1.91
CA PHE A 239 52.57 -31.85 -1.32
C PHE A 239 53.02 -31.81 0.14
N ASP A 240 52.62 -32.89 0.82
CA ASP A 240 53.40 -33.63 1.82
C ASP A 240 53.26 -33.39 3.32
N GLU A 241 53.00 -34.54 3.94
CA GLU A 241 53.63 -35.07 5.14
C GLU A 241 53.04 -34.78 6.53
N GLN A 242 52.67 -35.92 7.14
CA GLN A 242 52.80 -36.25 8.56
C GLN A 242 51.81 -35.58 9.51
N TYR A 243 50.95 -36.39 10.13
CA TYR A 243 51.27 -37.01 11.42
C TYR A 243 50.21 -38.06 11.78
N MET A 244 50.69 -39.31 11.91
CA MET A 244 50.16 -40.27 12.89
C MET A 244 50.58 -39.85 14.29
#